data_AF-A0A948PQG8-F1
#
_entry.id   AF-A0A948PQG8-F1
#
_cell.length_a   1.000
_cell.length_b   1.000
_cell.length_c   1.000
_cell.angle_alpha   90.00
_cell.angle_beta   90.00
_cell.angle_gamma   90.00
#
_symmetry.space_group_name_H-M   'P 1'
#
loop_
_entity.id
_entity.type
_entity.pdbx_description
1 polymer ?
#
loop_
_entity_poly.entity_id
_entity_poly.type
_entity_poly.pdbx_seq_one_letter_code
_entity_poly.pdbx_strand_id
1 'polypeptide(L)' 'MPSHNLLIISGIAFLFVFIILAVLAVIMRLIIIIFPEKQSTTDSAVLAAVFGAVMSRFPGTKILKVEEQK' A
#
# COMPACT_ATOMS: atom_id res chain seq x y z
N MET A 1 17.21 -16.62 43.58
CA MET A 1 15.98 -17.15 42.94
C MET A 1 16.09 -16.95 41.43
N PRO A 2 16.42 -17.99 40.63
CA PRO A 2 16.73 -17.88 39.20
C PRO A 2 15.54 -17.52 38.29
N SER A 3 14.32 -17.56 38.80
CA SER A 3 13.08 -17.25 38.07
C SER A 3 13.02 -15.80 37.56
N HIS A 4 13.61 -14.86 38.29
CA HIS A 4 13.62 -13.45 37.89
C HIS A 4 14.37 -13.22 36.57
N ASN A 5 15.49 -13.92 36.37
CA ASN A 5 16.30 -13.81 35.16
C ASN A 5 15.58 -14.38 33.93
N LEU A 6 14.84 -15.48 34.09
CA LEU A 6 14.09 -16.10 32.99
C LEU A 6 12.93 -15.22 32.52
N LEU A 7 12.25 -14.55 33.45
CA LEU A 7 11.14 -13.65 33.13
C LEU A 7 11.65 -12.40 32.38
N ILE A 8 12.79 -11.86 32.81
CA ILE A 8 13.47 -10.74 32.14
C ILE A 8 13.93 -11.14 30.73
N ILE A 9 14.60 -12.29 30.57
CA ILE A 9 15.10 -12.74 29.27
C ILE A 9 13.95 -12.94 28.28
N SER A 10 12.84 -13.53 28.73
CA SER A 10 11.66 -13.80 27.90
C SER A 10 10.97 -12.49 27.48
N GLY A 11 10.88 -11.52 28.39
CA GLY A 11 10.35 -10.19 28.08
C GLY A 11 11.20 -9.44 27.04
N ILE A 12 12.52 -9.47 27.18
CA ILE A 12 13.44 -8.83 26.23
C ILE A 12 13.37 -9.52 24.86
N ALA A 13 13.35 -10.85 24.82
CA ALA A 13 13.23 -11.59 23.56
C ALA A 13 11.94 -11.24 22.81
N PHE A 14 10.81 -11.14 23.52
CA PHE A 14 9.53 -10.76 22.93
C PHE A 14 9.57 -9.33 22.34
N LEU A 15 10.19 -8.40 23.08
CA LEU A 15 10.37 -7.02 22.62
C LEU A 15 11.19 -6.97 21.31
N PHE A 16 12.28 -7.73 21.24
CA PHE A 16 13.13 -7.79 20.04
C PHE A 16 12.37 -8.31 18.82
N VAL A 17 11.57 -9.37 18.97
CA VAL A 17 10.74 -9.89 17.87
C VAL A 17 9.75 -8.81 17.40
N PHE A 18 9.12 -8.08 18.31
CA PHE A 18 8.20 -7.01 17.95
C PHE A 18 8.90 -5.88 17.18
N ILE A 19 10.11 -5.51 17.60
CA ILE A 19 10.94 -4.52 16.91
C ILE A 19 11.27 -4.98 15.49
N ILE A 20 11.70 -6.23 15.33
CA ILE A 20 12.03 -6.79 14.01
C ILE A 20 10.82 -6.77 13.09
N LEU A 21 9.66 -7.22 13.58
CA LEU A 21 8.42 -7.22 12.82
C LEU A 21 7.97 -5.79 12.46
N ALA A 22 8.10 -4.83 13.39
CA ALA A 22 7.78 -3.44 13.14
C ALA A 22 8.69 -2.83 12.05
N VAL A 23 10.00 -3.08 12.11
CA VAL A 23 10.95 -2.64 11.10
C VAL A 23 10.59 -3.22 9.73
N LEU A 24 10.30 -4.52 9.67
CA LEU A 24 9.91 -5.16 8.41
C LEU A 24 8.63 -4.58 7.84
N ALA A 25 7.63 -4.32 8.68
CA ALA A 25 6.38 -3.69 8.27
C ALA A 25 6.60 -2.25 7.76
N VAL A 26 7.48 -1.49 8.40
CA VAL A 26 7.87 -0.15 7.94
C VAL A 26 8.57 -0.22 6.59
N ILE A 27 9.49 -1.16 6.39
CA ILE A 27 10.18 -1.37 5.11
C ILE A 27 9.16 -1.69 4.01
N MET A 28 8.25 -2.63 4.25
CA MET A 28 7.19 -2.96 3.29
C MET A 28 6.34 -1.73 2.95
N ARG A 29 5.94 -0.95 3.96
CA ARG A 29 5.15 0.28 3.76
C ARG A 29 5.92 1.34 2.99
N LEU A 30 7.22 1.49 3.26
CA LEU A 30 8.09 2.41 2.55
C LEU A 30 8.24 2.00 1.08
N ILE A 31 8.39 0.70 0.82
CA ILE A 31 8.43 0.16 -0.54
C ILE A 31 7.13 0.45 -1.29
N ILE A 32 5.96 0.25 -0.66
CA ILE A 32 4.66 0.54 -1.28
C ILE A 32 4.50 2.04 -1.56
N ILE A 33 4.99 2.90 -0.67
CA ILE A 33 4.92 4.36 -0.87
C ILE A 33 5.83 4.80 -2.03
N ILE A 34 7.02 4.21 -2.14
CA ILE A 34 8.01 4.63 -3.13
C ILE A 34 7.80 3.96 -4.49
N PHE A 35 7.27 2.73 -4.49
CA PHE A 35 6.79 1.98 -5.64
C PHE A 35 5.31 1.64 -5.43
N PRO A 36 4.40 2.61 -5.60
CA PRO A 36 2.99 2.33 -5.59
C PRO A 36 2.72 1.27 -6.67
N GLU A 37 2.17 0.14 -6.23
CA GLU A 37 1.74 -0.91 -7.13
C GLU A 37 0.89 -0.25 -8.21
N LYS A 38 1.29 -0.38 -9.49
CA LYS A 38 0.39 -0.09 -10.60
C LYS A 38 -0.74 -1.10 -10.46
N GLN A 39 -1.75 -0.75 -9.67
CA GLN A 39 -3.04 -1.41 -9.73
C GLN A 39 -3.35 -1.50 -11.21
N SER A 40 -3.74 -2.68 -11.68
CA SER A 40 -4.28 -2.96 -13.00
C SER A 40 -5.63 -2.26 -13.20
N THR A 41 -5.64 -0.97 -12.89
CA THR A 41 -6.66 0.03 -13.09
C THR A 41 -5.96 1.01 -14.00
N THR A 42 -6.42 1.07 -15.25
CA THR A 42 -6.02 2.01 -16.31
C THR A 42 -5.14 3.15 -15.81
N ASP A 43 -3.92 3.25 -16.35
CA ASP A 43 -2.91 4.23 -15.95
C ASP A 43 -3.58 5.57 -15.61
N SER A 44 -3.39 6.08 -14.40
CA SER A 44 -4.13 7.26 -13.92
C SER A 44 -3.95 8.46 -14.85
N ALA A 45 -2.85 8.51 -15.62
CA ALA A 45 -2.63 9.50 -16.65
C ALA A 45 -3.55 9.29 -17.86
N VAL A 46 -3.73 8.05 -18.31
CA VAL A 46 -4.67 7.68 -19.39
C VAL A 46 -6.11 7.91 -18.96
N LEU A 47 -6.45 7.50 -17.74
CA LEU A 47 -7.77 7.73 -17.16
C LEU A 47 -8.07 9.24 -17.09
N ALA A 48 -7.13 10.06 -16.61
CA ALA A 48 -7.28 11.52 -16.58
C ALA A 48 -7.43 12.15 -17.98
N ALA A 49 -6.66 11.67 -18.97
CA ALA A 49 -6.78 12.12 -20.35
C ALA A 49 -8.15 11.77 -20.95
N VAL A 50 -8.64 10.54 -20.70
CA VAL A 50 -9.97 10.09 -21.14
C VAL A 50 -11.07 10.89 -20.42
N PHE A 51 -10.98 11.11 -19.11
CA PHE A 51 -11.94 11.95 -18.39
C PHE A 51 -11.96 13.38 -18.92
N GLY A 52 -10.81 13.98 -19.22
CA GLY A 52 -10.73 15.31 -19.83
C GLY A 52 -11.44 15.36 -21.18
N ALA A 53 -11.20 14.37 -22.05
CA ALA A 53 -11.86 14.27 -23.34
C ALA A 53 -13.37 14.00 -23.21
N VAL A 54 -13.79 13.08 -22.34
CA VAL A 54 -15.19 12.73 -22.12
C VAL A 54 -15.97 13.88 -21.52
N MET A 55 -15.42 14.59 -20.52
CA MET A 55 -16.08 15.76 -19.92
C MET A 55 -16.21 16.92 -20.91
N SER A 56 -15.30 17.05 -21.87
CA SER A 56 -15.41 18.06 -22.93
C SER A 56 -16.58 17.79 -23.90
N ARG A 57 -16.94 16.52 -24.11
CA ARG A 57 -17.97 16.13 -25.07
C ARG A 57 -19.31 15.74 -24.44
N PHE A 58 -19.29 15.20 -23.23
CA PHE A 58 -20.44 14.67 -22.48
C PHE A 58 -20.39 15.10 -21.01
N PRO A 59 -20.68 16.39 -20.73
CA PRO A 59 -20.69 16.91 -19.36
C PRO A 59 -21.78 16.24 -18.52
N GLY A 60 -21.45 15.91 -17.26
CA GLY A 60 -22.38 15.33 -16.29
C GLY A 60 -22.55 13.80 -16.36
N THR A 61 -21.78 13.10 -17.18
CA THR A 61 -21.83 11.64 -17.30
C THR A 61 -20.86 10.96 -16.32
N LYS A 62 -21.26 9.83 -15.73
CA LYS A 62 -20.42 9.02 -14.83
C LYS A 62 -19.82 7.84 -15.61
N ILE A 63 -18.50 7.78 -15.68
CA ILE A 63 -17.80 6.65 -16.31
C ILE A 63 -17.88 5.46 -15.36
N LEU A 64 -18.60 4.40 -15.78
CA LEU A 64 -18.84 3.20 -14.96
C LEU A 64 -17.77 2.11 -15.17
N LYS A 65 -17.17 2.04 -16.36
CA LYS A 65 -16.15 1.06 -16.71
C LYS A 65 -15.28 1.59 -17.85
N VAL A 66 -13.97 1.38 -17.77
CA VAL A 66 -13.01 1.67 -18.85
C VAL A 66 -12.28 0.36 -19.16
N GLU A 67 -12.41 -0.11 -20.40
CA GLU A 67 -11.71 -1.30 -20.90
C GLU A 67 -10.87 -0.90 -22.11
N GLU A 68 -9.59 -1.26 -22.09
CA GLU A 68 -8.75 -1.18 -23.29
C GLU A 68 -8.99 -2.44 -24.13
N GLN A 69 -9.49 -2.27 -25.36
CA GLN A 69 -9.45 -3.32 -26.37
C GLN A 69 -8.13 -3.21 -27.15
N LYS A 70 -7.41 -4.33 -27.24
CA LYS A 70 -6.18 -4.48 -28.01
C LYS A 70 -6.48 -4.89 -29.45
#